data_AF-A0A5E4WJ58-F1
#
_entry.id   AF-A0A5E4WJ58-F1
#
_cell.length_a   1.000
_cell.length_b   1.000
_cell.length_c   1.000
_cell.angle_alpha   90.00
_cell.angle_beta   90.00
_cell.angle_gamma   90.00
#
_symmetry.space_group_name_H-M   'P 1'
#
loop_
_entity.id
_entity.type
_entity.pdbx_description
1 polymer ?
#
loop_
_entity_poly.entity_id
_entity_poly.type
_entity_poly.pdbx_seq_one_letter_code
_entity_poly.pdbx_strand_id
1 'polypeptide(L)'
;MPIRPTESPSLAALAQPLNAPPYSSRQVNEAKRLMLEYAGQRDDPGHEWRCTALLAALAWTHRQFSLMSGADIESVRRDLTQHLAQSGHEGVDAEALADVLASLCSENAPGGQSTKPSPVHAQLARDVLATLEAQVDASKLLGELIGSIPERHEGQGSGVVELYQSALCAWVAVAPADNARAIAKDRILNMEDGKLDLSDLGLRSHPELPMDLTTFDVGANRLTELPTLPVSLTTLDTDHPLTHLPPSLPSSLQRLREITSAPGYSGPQIHFSIASHDAVNAAARPLHEAVRDGFANDEQAQVHQ
;
A
#
# COMPACT_ATOMS: atom_id res chain seq x y z
N MET A 1 -6.64 -38.48 72.10
CA MET A 1 -6.18 -37.62 70.99
C MET A 1 -7.39 -37.06 70.28
N PRO A 2 -7.55 -35.73 70.16
CA PRO A 2 -8.66 -35.13 69.45
C PRO A 2 -8.36 -35.11 67.95
N ILE A 3 -9.37 -35.44 67.14
CA ILE A 3 -9.33 -35.37 65.68
C ILE A 3 -9.58 -33.90 65.31
N ARG A 4 -8.59 -33.25 64.68
CA ARG A 4 -8.73 -31.91 64.11
C ARG A 4 -9.77 -31.96 62.97
N PRO A 5 -10.71 -31.01 62.87
CA PRO A 5 -11.42 -30.80 61.62
C PRO A 5 -10.48 -30.12 60.63
N THR A 6 -10.33 -30.76 59.48
CA THR A 6 -9.68 -30.27 58.27
C THR A 6 -10.37 -28.99 57.81
N GLU A 7 -9.63 -27.89 57.77
CA GLU A 7 -10.09 -26.66 57.13
C GLU A 7 -10.43 -26.96 55.66
N SER A 8 -11.66 -26.64 55.28
CA SER A 8 -12.09 -26.64 53.88
C SER A 8 -11.46 -25.43 53.19
N PRO A 9 -10.89 -25.56 51.98
CA PRO A 9 -10.41 -24.38 51.27
C PRO A 9 -11.62 -23.52 50.86
N SER A 10 -11.62 -22.27 51.33
CA SER A 10 -12.62 -21.26 51.04
C SER A 10 -12.93 -21.16 49.54
N LEU A 11 -14.18 -21.41 49.17
CA LEU A 11 -14.82 -21.10 47.88
C LEU A 11 -14.97 -19.58 47.68
N ALA A 12 -13.87 -18.84 47.76
CA ALA A 12 -13.84 -17.38 47.62
C ALA A 12 -12.75 -16.87 46.65
N ALA A 13 -12.16 -17.74 45.82
CA ALA A 13 -11.03 -17.40 44.96
C ALA A 13 -11.26 -17.62 43.45
N LEU A 14 -12.51 -17.69 42.97
CA LEU A 14 -12.80 -17.83 41.52
C LEU A 14 -13.81 -16.83 40.97
N ALA A 15 -13.96 -15.66 41.60
CA ALA A 15 -14.54 -14.51 40.92
C ALA A 15 -13.40 -13.66 40.35
N GLN A 16 -12.87 -14.05 39.18
CA GLN A 16 -12.12 -13.10 38.35
C GLN A 16 -13.05 -11.92 38.03
N PRO A 17 -12.59 -10.66 38.15
CA PRO A 17 -13.43 -9.52 37.86
C PRO A 17 -13.76 -9.51 36.37
N LEU A 18 -15.05 -9.60 36.06
CA LEU A 18 -15.65 -9.58 34.72
C LEU A 18 -15.47 -8.23 33.97
N ASN A 19 -14.45 -7.44 34.31
CA ASN A 19 -14.32 -6.03 33.93
C ASN A 19 -12.87 -5.53 33.78
N ALA A 20 -11.89 -6.41 33.53
CA ALA A 20 -10.59 -5.94 33.04
C ALA A 20 -10.77 -5.42 31.59
N PRO A 21 -10.22 -4.25 31.21
CA PRO A 21 -10.25 -3.82 29.82
C PRO A 21 -9.55 -4.90 28.96
N PRO A 22 -10.16 -5.35 27.85
CA PRO A 22 -9.74 -6.56 27.11
C PRO A 22 -8.38 -6.44 26.40
N TYR A 23 -7.72 -5.28 26.51
CA TYR A 23 -6.38 -5.05 25.97
C TYR A 23 -5.56 -4.28 27.00
N SER A 24 -4.29 -4.67 27.16
CA SER A 24 -3.37 -3.82 27.92
C SER A 24 -3.12 -2.54 27.13
N SER A 25 -3.15 -1.38 27.80
CA SER A 25 -2.79 -0.10 27.17
C SER A 25 -1.41 -0.17 26.51
N ARG A 26 -0.54 -1.06 27.00
CA ARG A 26 0.78 -1.35 26.41
C ARG A 26 0.70 -1.94 25.01
N GLN A 27 -0.15 -2.94 24.76
CA GLN A 27 -0.30 -3.56 23.43
C GLN A 27 -0.91 -2.59 22.42
N VAL A 28 -1.92 -1.81 22.82
CA VAL A 28 -2.54 -0.82 21.93
C VAL A 28 -1.55 0.30 21.59
N ASN A 29 -0.77 0.75 22.55
CA ASN A 29 0.28 1.76 22.31
C ASN A 29 1.39 1.21 21.39
N GLU A 30 1.74 -0.06 21.53
CA GLU A 30 2.73 -0.70 20.66
C GLU A 30 2.22 -0.83 19.23
N ALA A 31 0.97 -1.27 19.06
CA ALA A 31 0.30 -1.34 17.76
C ALA A 31 0.30 0.03 17.08
N LYS A 32 -0.11 1.07 17.82
CA LYS A 32 -0.09 2.45 17.33
C LYS A 32 1.30 2.88 16.90
N ARG A 33 2.34 2.61 17.70
CA ARG A 33 3.73 2.98 17.38
C ARG A 33 4.17 2.34 16.07
N LEU A 34 4.04 1.02 15.95
CA LEU A 34 4.45 0.27 14.76
C LEU A 34 3.67 0.67 13.52
N MET A 35 2.36 0.92 13.64
CA MET A 35 1.53 1.38 12.52
C MET A 35 1.93 2.76 12.00
N LEU A 36 2.24 3.71 12.89
CA LEU A 36 2.67 5.05 12.49
C LEU A 36 4.08 5.04 11.89
N GLU A 37 4.97 4.21 12.44
CA GLU A 37 6.30 3.98 11.87
C GLU A 37 6.20 3.37 10.46
N TYR A 38 5.33 2.37 10.30
CA TYR A 38 5.05 1.73 9.03
C TYR A 38 4.43 2.67 7.98
N ALA A 39 3.46 3.49 8.38
CA ALA A 39 2.87 4.48 7.48
C ALA A 39 3.94 5.43 6.91
N GLY A 40 4.94 5.77 7.71
CA GLY A 40 5.96 6.75 7.37
C GLY A 40 5.40 8.18 7.38
N GLN A 41 6.19 9.11 6.86
CA GLN A 41 5.80 10.51 6.70
C GLN A 41 4.92 10.69 5.46
N ARG A 42 4.11 11.75 5.46
CA ARG A 42 3.20 12.08 4.35
C ARG A 42 3.90 12.22 3.00
N ASP A 43 5.09 12.81 3.03
CA ASP A 43 5.90 13.08 1.85
C ASP A 43 6.74 11.87 1.43
N ASP A 44 6.70 10.76 2.18
CA ASP A 44 7.42 9.55 1.81
C ASP A 44 6.71 8.86 0.63
N PRO A 45 7.49 8.38 -0.35
CA PRO A 45 6.93 7.60 -1.44
C PRO A 45 6.12 6.41 -0.94
N GLY A 46 4.94 6.21 -1.53
CA GLY A 46 4.03 5.13 -1.15
C GLY A 46 3.31 5.29 0.20
N HIS A 47 3.41 6.45 0.87
CA HIS A 47 2.72 6.70 2.15
C HIS A 47 1.22 6.37 2.11
N GLU A 48 0.54 6.84 1.06
CA GLU A 48 -0.90 6.63 0.91
C GLU A 48 -1.24 5.13 0.80
N TRP A 49 -0.46 4.39 0.02
CA TRP A 49 -0.63 2.94 -0.13
C TRP A 49 -0.43 2.21 1.20
N ARG A 50 0.66 2.50 1.93
CA ARG A 50 0.92 1.90 3.26
C ARG A 50 -0.23 2.16 4.23
N CYS A 51 -0.80 3.35 4.24
CA CYS A 51 -1.98 3.66 5.05
C CYS A 51 -3.21 2.85 4.65
N THR A 52 -3.47 2.69 3.34
CA THR A 52 -4.60 1.88 2.87
C THR A 52 -4.43 0.39 3.16
N ALA A 53 -3.21 -0.13 3.12
CA ALA A 53 -2.85 -1.49 3.53
C ALA A 53 -3.08 -1.69 5.04
N LEU A 54 -2.73 -0.72 5.88
CA LEU A 54 -3.01 -0.75 7.32
C LEU A 54 -4.53 -0.76 7.62
N LEU A 55 -5.31 0.06 6.90
CA LEU A 55 -6.77 0.09 7.05
C LEU A 55 -7.40 -1.24 6.64
N ALA A 56 -6.90 -1.85 5.56
CA ALA A 56 -7.30 -3.18 5.14
C ALA A 56 -6.96 -4.24 6.17
N ALA A 57 -5.74 -4.24 6.71
CA ALA A 57 -5.31 -5.15 7.76
C ALA A 57 -6.21 -5.06 8.99
N LEU A 58 -6.54 -3.85 9.46
CA LEU A 58 -7.45 -3.65 10.60
C LEU A 58 -8.87 -4.17 10.36
N ALA A 59 -9.42 -3.93 9.17
CA ALA A 59 -10.74 -4.44 8.80
C ALA A 59 -10.74 -5.97 8.69
N TRP A 60 -9.69 -6.51 8.08
CA TRP A 60 -9.53 -7.93 7.83
C TRP A 60 -9.29 -8.72 9.12
N THR A 61 -8.42 -8.26 10.03
CA THR A 61 -8.21 -8.91 11.34
C THR A 61 -9.49 -8.95 12.16
N HIS A 62 -10.27 -7.87 12.14
CA HIS A 62 -11.58 -7.82 12.79
C HIS A 62 -12.57 -8.83 12.18
N ARG A 63 -12.54 -9.04 10.86
CA ARG A 63 -13.41 -10.02 10.18
C ARG A 63 -12.97 -11.46 10.46
N GLN A 64 -11.67 -11.75 10.40
CA GLN A 64 -11.14 -13.08 10.73
C GLN A 64 -11.50 -13.47 12.17
N PHE A 65 -11.43 -12.52 13.11
CA PHE A 65 -11.88 -12.72 14.49
C PHE A 65 -13.32 -13.27 14.58
N SER A 66 -14.25 -12.79 13.75
CA SER A 66 -15.65 -13.25 13.76
C SER A 66 -15.84 -14.69 13.25
N LEU A 67 -14.83 -15.24 12.55
CA LEU A 67 -14.86 -16.55 11.89
C LEU A 67 -13.96 -17.59 12.58
N MET A 68 -13.01 -17.17 13.42
CA MET A 68 -12.00 -18.03 14.03
C MET A 68 -12.57 -18.92 15.14
N SER A 69 -12.95 -20.15 14.81
CA SER A 69 -13.07 -21.25 15.77
C SER A 69 -11.70 -21.89 16.01
N GLY A 70 -10.85 -21.21 16.79
CA GLY A 70 -9.73 -21.83 17.52
C GLY A 70 -8.52 -22.38 16.75
N ALA A 71 -8.46 -22.34 15.41
CA ALA A 71 -7.28 -22.76 14.67
C ALA A 71 -6.87 -21.70 13.63
N ASP A 72 -5.57 -21.35 13.68
CA ASP A 72 -4.78 -20.69 12.65
C ASP A 72 -4.48 -19.17 12.79
N ILE A 73 -4.17 -18.71 14.01
CA ILE A 73 -3.50 -17.42 14.22
C ILE A 73 -2.18 -17.29 13.43
N GLU A 74 -1.54 -18.43 13.15
CA GLU A 74 -0.29 -18.50 12.39
C GLU A 74 -0.53 -18.16 10.90
N SER A 75 -1.60 -18.65 10.28
CA SER A 75 -1.98 -18.23 8.93
C SER A 75 -2.42 -16.77 8.88
N VAL A 76 -3.13 -16.28 9.91
CA VAL A 76 -3.48 -14.84 10.01
C VAL A 76 -2.21 -14.00 10.00
N ARG A 77 -1.22 -14.38 10.82
CA ARG A 77 0.09 -13.75 10.85
C ARG A 77 0.79 -13.81 9.50
N ARG A 78 0.87 -15.00 8.89
CA ARG A 78 1.52 -15.21 7.59
C ARG A 78 0.91 -14.33 6.50
N ASP A 79 -0.42 -14.28 6.41
CA ASP A 79 -1.12 -13.47 5.40
C ASP A 79 -0.91 -11.95 5.64
N LEU A 80 -0.93 -11.51 6.89
CA LEU A 80 -0.62 -10.12 7.26
C LEU A 80 0.82 -9.76 6.92
N THR A 81 1.80 -10.57 7.32
CA THR A 81 3.21 -10.33 7.03
C THR A 81 3.44 -10.24 5.52
N GLN A 82 2.83 -11.14 4.73
CA GLN A 82 2.96 -11.12 3.28
C GLN A 82 2.36 -9.84 2.67
N HIS A 83 1.16 -9.45 3.08
CA HIS A 83 0.51 -8.22 2.59
C HIS A 83 1.30 -6.96 2.96
N LEU A 84 1.78 -6.90 4.21
CA LEU A 84 2.53 -5.74 4.70
C LEU A 84 3.90 -5.63 4.02
N ALA A 85 4.63 -6.74 3.90
CA ALA A 85 5.92 -6.77 3.21
C ALA A 85 5.83 -6.30 1.74
N GLN A 86 4.69 -6.54 1.09
CA GLN A 86 4.44 -6.11 -0.29
C GLN A 86 4.35 -4.59 -0.45
N SER A 87 3.79 -3.90 0.54
CA SER A 87 3.53 -2.45 0.45
C SER A 87 4.73 -1.52 0.70
N GLY A 88 5.95 -2.07 0.85
CA GLY A 88 7.17 -1.36 0.52
C GLY A 88 7.67 -0.34 1.55
N HIS A 89 8.15 -0.80 2.70
CA HIS A 89 9.13 -0.06 3.48
C HIS A 89 10.30 -0.99 3.87
N GLU A 90 11.46 -0.83 3.23
CA GLU A 90 12.69 -1.46 3.73
C GLU A 90 13.02 -0.87 5.10
N GLY A 91 12.98 -1.70 6.15
CA GLY A 91 13.43 -1.31 7.49
C GLY A 91 12.35 -1.31 8.58
N VAL A 92 11.06 -1.45 8.24
CA VAL A 92 10.02 -1.68 9.27
C VAL A 92 9.80 -3.18 9.41
N ASP A 93 9.75 -3.64 10.66
CA ASP A 93 9.52 -5.03 11.00
C ASP A 93 8.05 -5.40 10.75
N ALA A 94 7.73 -5.75 9.50
CA ALA A 94 6.41 -6.20 9.08
C ALA A 94 5.94 -7.44 9.85
N GLU A 95 6.87 -8.27 10.32
CA GLU A 95 6.57 -9.44 11.15
C GLU A 95 6.13 -9.00 12.56
N ALA A 96 6.85 -8.07 13.20
CA ALA A 96 6.43 -7.51 14.49
C ALA A 96 5.08 -6.79 14.42
N LEU A 97 4.82 -6.05 13.33
CA LEU A 97 3.52 -5.41 13.11
C LEU A 97 2.40 -6.45 12.91
N ALA A 98 2.64 -7.48 12.11
CA ALA A 98 1.69 -8.58 11.92
C ALA A 98 1.43 -9.34 13.22
N ASP A 99 2.46 -9.61 14.03
CA ASP A 99 2.34 -10.23 15.34
C ASP A 99 1.45 -9.41 16.28
N VAL A 100 1.68 -8.10 16.36
CA VAL A 100 0.89 -7.23 17.23
C VAL A 100 -0.57 -7.16 16.75
N LEU A 101 -0.81 -7.02 15.45
CA LEU A 101 -2.17 -7.01 14.88
C LEU A 101 -2.89 -8.35 15.08
N ALA A 102 -2.20 -9.48 14.91
CA ALA A 102 -2.73 -10.81 15.19
C ALA A 102 -3.02 -10.99 16.69
N SER A 103 -2.18 -10.45 17.58
CA SER A 103 -2.40 -10.53 19.04
C SER A 103 -3.63 -9.74 19.50
N LEU A 104 -3.98 -8.65 18.80
CA LEU A 104 -5.22 -7.91 19.04
C LEU A 104 -6.48 -8.74 18.74
N CYS A 105 -6.33 -9.91 18.10
CA CYS A 105 -7.42 -10.86 17.85
C CYS A 105 -7.76 -11.76 19.05
N SER A 106 -6.93 -11.84 20.10
CA SER A 106 -7.01 -12.95 21.08
C SER A 106 -8.04 -12.82 22.21
N GLU A 107 -8.68 -11.67 22.44
CA GLU A 107 -9.66 -11.54 23.53
C GLU A 107 -10.85 -10.63 23.14
N ASN A 108 -12.03 -11.21 22.82
CA ASN A 108 -13.38 -10.60 22.91
C ASN A 108 -14.51 -11.51 22.36
N ALA A 109 -14.82 -12.66 22.96
CA ALA A 109 -16.10 -13.34 22.65
C ALA A 109 -17.27 -12.49 23.17
N PRO A 110 -18.27 -12.17 22.32
CA PRO A 110 -19.29 -13.18 22.04
C PRO A 110 -19.66 -13.25 20.56
N GLY A 111 -20.01 -14.48 20.14
CA GLY A 111 -20.39 -14.80 18.77
C GLY A 111 -21.39 -13.82 18.16
N GLY A 112 -21.07 -13.36 16.97
CA GLY A 112 -21.95 -12.49 16.20
C GLY A 112 -21.20 -11.90 15.03
N GLN A 113 -21.77 -12.03 13.84
CA GLN A 113 -21.33 -11.44 12.58
C GLN A 113 -21.47 -9.90 12.64
N SER A 114 -20.81 -9.24 13.59
CA SER A 114 -20.88 -7.81 13.78
C SER A 114 -20.01 -7.13 12.73
N THR A 115 -20.66 -6.38 11.84
CA THR A 115 -19.98 -5.46 10.91
C THR A 115 -19.48 -4.19 11.61
N LYS A 116 -19.79 -4.00 12.90
CA LYS A 116 -19.28 -2.87 13.68
C LYS A 116 -17.85 -3.15 14.16
N PRO A 117 -16.87 -2.30 13.82
CA PRO A 117 -15.49 -2.47 14.27
C PRO A 117 -15.36 -2.26 15.78
N SER A 118 -14.42 -2.97 16.41
CA SER A 118 -14.11 -2.77 17.82
C SER A 118 -13.57 -1.34 18.06
N PRO A 119 -13.78 -0.75 19.26
CA PRO A 119 -13.30 0.59 19.58
C PRO A 119 -11.78 0.75 19.40
N VAL A 120 -11.02 -0.34 19.59
CA VAL A 120 -9.55 -0.36 19.40
C VAL A 120 -9.21 -0.27 17.91
N HIS A 121 -9.82 -1.10 17.06
CA HIS A 121 -9.60 -1.02 15.61
C HIS A 121 -10.03 0.34 15.06
N ALA A 122 -11.17 0.88 15.53
CA ALA A 122 -11.64 2.22 15.14
C ALA A 122 -10.71 3.36 15.60
N GLN A 123 -10.04 3.20 16.75
CA GLN A 123 -9.03 4.15 17.22
C GLN A 123 -7.75 4.10 16.38
N LEU A 124 -7.25 2.90 16.09
CA LEU A 124 -6.06 2.71 15.26
C LEU A 124 -6.31 3.20 13.82
N ALA A 125 -7.49 2.93 13.25
CA ALA A 125 -7.87 3.47 11.94
C ALA A 125 -7.97 5.00 11.94
N ARG A 126 -8.48 5.63 13.01
CA ARG A 126 -8.45 7.09 13.14
C ARG A 126 -7.03 7.64 13.14
N ASP A 127 -6.11 6.96 13.83
CA ASP A 127 -4.71 7.38 13.89
C ASP A 127 -4.05 7.29 12.50
N VAL A 128 -4.34 6.25 11.70
CA VAL A 128 -3.88 6.12 10.31
C VAL A 128 -4.53 7.16 9.39
N LEU A 129 -5.85 7.36 9.46
CA LEU A 129 -6.52 8.37 8.64
C LEU A 129 -6.05 9.80 8.93
N ALA A 130 -5.61 10.06 10.16
CA ALA A 130 -5.02 11.35 10.52
C ALA A 130 -3.71 11.63 9.79
N THR A 131 -2.91 10.60 9.46
CA THR A 131 -1.67 10.79 8.67
C THR A 131 -1.98 11.15 7.21
N LEU A 132 -3.12 10.69 6.70
CA LEU A 132 -3.62 11.03 5.36
C LEU A 132 -4.33 12.38 5.28
N GLU A 133 -4.59 13.05 6.42
CA GLU A 133 -5.53 14.19 6.52
C GLU A 133 -6.92 13.88 5.94
N ALA A 134 -7.30 12.60 5.93
CA ALA A 134 -8.56 12.16 5.37
C ALA A 134 -9.71 12.49 6.33
N GLN A 135 -10.70 13.25 5.86
CA GLN A 135 -11.91 13.60 6.64
C GLN A 135 -12.97 12.49 6.61
N VAL A 136 -12.54 11.24 6.70
CA VAL A 136 -13.42 10.06 6.65
C VAL A 136 -13.69 9.57 8.06
N ASP A 137 -14.94 9.20 8.35
CA ASP A 137 -15.28 8.55 9.62
C ASP A 137 -14.67 7.12 9.64
N ALA A 138 -13.69 6.91 10.52
CA ALA A 138 -12.96 5.65 10.60
C ALA A 138 -13.85 4.45 10.94
N SER A 139 -14.88 4.64 11.79
CA SER A 139 -15.75 3.54 12.22
C SER A 139 -16.68 3.14 11.07
N LYS A 140 -17.18 4.13 10.34
CA LYS A 140 -17.99 3.92 9.13
C LYS A 140 -17.16 3.23 8.05
N LEU A 141 -15.97 3.75 7.76
CA LEU A 141 -15.05 3.19 6.77
C LEU A 141 -14.71 1.73 7.09
N LEU A 142 -14.25 1.45 8.31
CA LEU A 142 -13.93 0.07 8.70
C LEU A 142 -15.16 -0.84 8.59
N GLY A 143 -16.35 -0.37 8.97
CA GLY A 143 -17.58 -1.15 8.81
C GLY A 143 -17.90 -1.49 7.35
N GLU A 144 -17.69 -0.53 6.43
CA GLU A 144 -17.84 -0.73 4.99
C GLU A 144 -16.81 -1.71 4.44
N LEU A 145 -15.55 -1.60 4.86
CA LEU A 145 -14.47 -2.54 4.48
C LEU A 145 -14.77 -3.95 4.99
N ILE A 146 -15.14 -4.11 6.27
CA ILE A 146 -15.52 -5.39 6.88
C ILE A 146 -16.67 -6.04 6.11
N GLY A 147 -17.68 -5.25 5.72
CA GLY A 147 -18.83 -5.73 4.95
C GLY A 147 -18.53 -6.07 3.49
N SER A 148 -17.44 -5.56 2.94
CA SER A 148 -17.01 -5.80 1.55
C SER A 148 -16.14 -7.04 1.38
N ILE A 149 -15.64 -7.63 2.47
CA ILE A 149 -14.83 -8.85 2.45
C ILE A 149 -15.75 -10.05 2.16
N PRO A 150 -15.53 -10.82 1.07
CA PRO A 150 -16.37 -11.95 0.70
C PRO A 150 -16.37 -13.07 1.77
N GLU A 151 -17.45 -13.85 1.85
CA GLU A 151 -17.52 -14.99 2.76
C GLU A 151 -16.66 -16.15 2.24
N ARG A 152 -15.69 -16.59 3.06
CA ARG A 152 -14.86 -17.76 2.75
C ARG A 152 -15.74 -19.00 2.58
N HIS A 153 -15.83 -19.47 1.35
CA HIS A 153 -16.26 -20.85 1.07
C HIS A 153 -15.03 -21.75 1.23
N GLU A 154 -15.20 -22.88 1.92
CA GLU A 154 -14.11 -23.80 2.27
C GLU A 154 -13.19 -24.08 1.06
N GLY A 155 -11.92 -23.65 1.16
CA GLY A 155 -10.84 -24.13 0.29
C GLY A 155 -10.37 -23.24 -0.87
N GLN A 156 -10.81 -21.99 -1.06
CA GLN A 156 -10.40 -21.21 -2.26
C GLN A 156 -9.94 -19.75 -2.10
N GLY A 157 -9.84 -19.17 -0.89
CA GLY A 157 -9.33 -17.79 -0.71
C GLY A 157 -7.99 -17.74 0.02
N SER A 158 -6.94 -17.22 -0.61
CA SER A 158 -5.74 -16.77 0.12
C SER A 158 -6.08 -15.49 0.86
N GLY A 159 -5.82 -15.41 2.17
CA GLY A 159 -6.08 -14.19 2.97
C GLY A 159 -5.39 -12.95 2.40
N VAL A 160 -4.30 -13.14 1.66
CA VAL A 160 -3.59 -12.10 0.92
C VAL A 160 -4.47 -11.46 -0.16
N VAL A 161 -5.31 -12.23 -0.85
CA VAL A 161 -6.23 -11.69 -1.88
C VAL A 161 -7.33 -10.85 -1.23
N GLU A 162 -7.89 -11.31 -0.11
CA GLU A 162 -8.88 -10.56 0.67
C GLU A 162 -8.31 -9.24 1.19
N LEU A 163 -7.07 -9.28 1.70
CA LEU A 163 -6.32 -8.10 2.15
C LEU A 163 -6.06 -7.12 1.01
N TYR A 164 -5.60 -7.62 -0.15
CA TYR A 164 -5.38 -6.80 -1.35
C TYR A 164 -6.67 -6.11 -1.83
N GLN A 165 -7.76 -6.86 -1.97
CA GLN A 165 -9.07 -6.31 -2.34
C GLN A 165 -9.56 -5.26 -1.33
N SER A 166 -9.36 -5.53 -0.04
CA SER A 166 -9.72 -4.59 1.03
C SER A 166 -8.87 -3.32 0.97
N ALA A 167 -7.59 -3.42 0.62
CA ALA A 167 -6.70 -2.27 0.45
C ALA A 167 -7.09 -1.42 -0.75
N LEU A 168 -7.52 -2.04 -1.86
CA LEU A 168 -8.10 -1.32 -2.99
C LEU A 168 -9.39 -0.58 -2.60
N CYS A 169 -10.27 -1.21 -1.82
CA CYS A 169 -11.47 -0.55 -1.30
C CYS A 169 -11.13 0.62 -0.37
N ALA A 170 -10.14 0.47 0.51
CA ALA A 170 -9.65 1.55 1.37
C ALA A 170 -9.09 2.71 0.53
N TRP A 171 -8.30 2.41 -0.50
CA TRP A 171 -7.74 3.39 -1.42
C TRP A 171 -8.80 4.20 -2.17
N VAL A 172 -9.90 3.57 -2.58
CA VAL A 172 -11.06 4.27 -3.14
C VAL A 172 -11.75 5.15 -2.10
N ALA A 173 -11.88 4.67 -0.86
CA ALA A 173 -12.68 5.35 0.16
C ALA A 173 -11.96 6.53 0.85
N VAL A 174 -10.63 6.54 0.88
CA VAL A 174 -9.83 7.68 1.39
C VAL A 174 -9.64 8.79 0.35
N ALA A 175 -10.06 8.54 -0.89
CA ALA A 175 -9.95 9.50 -1.98
C ALA A 175 -10.88 10.70 -1.77
N PRO A 176 -10.55 11.86 -2.36
CA PRO A 176 -11.54 12.87 -2.68
C PRO A 176 -12.67 12.24 -3.52
N ALA A 177 -13.83 12.89 -3.61
CA ALA A 177 -15.04 12.36 -4.26
C ALA A 177 -14.95 12.14 -5.80
N ASP A 178 -13.79 11.79 -6.34
CA ASP A 178 -13.59 11.37 -7.71
C ASP A 178 -13.95 9.88 -7.91
N ASN A 179 -14.48 9.58 -9.09
CA ASN A 179 -14.78 8.19 -9.49
C ASN A 179 -13.55 7.50 -10.10
N ALA A 180 -12.42 8.19 -10.24
CA ALA A 180 -11.23 7.70 -10.92
C ALA A 180 -10.69 6.43 -10.25
N ARG A 181 -10.57 6.47 -8.92
CA ARG A 181 -10.10 5.31 -8.14
C ARG A 181 -11.08 4.14 -8.19
N ALA A 182 -12.38 4.42 -8.23
CA ALA A 182 -13.39 3.38 -8.34
C ALA A 182 -13.31 2.65 -9.70
N ILE A 183 -13.10 3.39 -10.79
CA ILE A 183 -12.86 2.83 -12.12
C ILE A 183 -11.55 2.03 -12.14
N ALA A 184 -10.48 2.59 -11.58
CA ALA A 184 -9.19 1.90 -11.51
C ALA A 184 -9.28 0.58 -10.73
N LYS A 185 -9.96 0.58 -9.58
CA LYS A 185 -10.24 -0.64 -8.82
C LYS A 185 -10.97 -1.68 -9.67
N ASP A 186 -12.02 -1.29 -10.38
CA ASP A 186 -12.78 -2.21 -11.23
C ASP A 186 -11.90 -2.83 -12.33
N ARG A 187 -11.09 -2.01 -13.01
CA ARG A 187 -10.14 -2.49 -14.02
C ARG A 187 -9.07 -3.42 -13.45
N ILE A 188 -8.57 -3.15 -12.25
CA ILE A 188 -7.59 -4.01 -11.55
C ILE A 188 -8.22 -5.38 -11.22
N LEU A 189 -9.44 -5.39 -10.69
CA LEU A 189 -10.10 -6.63 -10.28
C LEU A 189 -10.59 -7.48 -11.47
N ASN A 190 -10.89 -6.85 -12.60
CA ASN A 190 -11.32 -7.50 -13.83
C ASN A 190 -10.18 -7.64 -14.86
N MET A 191 -8.92 -7.53 -14.41
CA MET A 191 -7.75 -7.65 -15.28
C MET A 191 -7.67 -9.07 -15.87
N GLU A 192 -7.48 -9.15 -17.20
CA GLU A 192 -7.29 -10.42 -17.92
C GLU A 192 -5.92 -10.44 -18.59
N ASP A 193 -5.31 -11.63 -18.69
CA ASP A 193 -4.01 -11.87 -19.34
C ASP A 193 -2.86 -10.98 -18.85
N GLY A 194 -2.94 -10.48 -17.61
CA GLY A 194 -1.95 -9.57 -17.04
C GLY A 194 -1.84 -8.23 -17.79
N LYS A 195 -2.92 -7.76 -18.43
CA LYS A 195 -2.95 -6.46 -19.11
C LYS A 195 -3.86 -5.49 -18.36
N LEU A 196 -3.29 -4.39 -17.92
CA LEU A 196 -4.01 -3.35 -17.18
C LEU A 196 -3.83 -1.99 -17.85
N ASP A 197 -4.96 -1.38 -18.20
CA ASP A 197 -5.02 -0.01 -18.71
C ASP A 197 -5.69 0.89 -17.66
N LEU A 198 -4.91 1.78 -17.05
CA LEU A 198 -5.38 2.84 -16.16
C LEU A 198 -5.18 4.23 -16.78
N SER A 199 -5.06 4.32 -18.10
CA SER A 199 -4.81 5.58 -18.79
C SER A 199 -6.01 6.54 -18.72
N ASP A 200 -5.71 7.85 -18.73
CA ASP A 200 -6.69 8.96 -18.77
C ASP A 200 -7.74 8.93 -17.64
N LEU A 201 -7.34 8.50 -16.44
CA LEU A 201 -8.20 8.49 -15.26
C LEU A 201 -7.97 9.71 -14.35
N GLY A 202 -6.92 10.51 -14.60
CA GLY A 202 -6.56 11.64 -13.76
C GLY A 202 -6.07 11.23 -12.35
N LEU A 203 -5.56 10.00 -12.20
CA LEU A 203 -5.07 9.47 -10.94
C LEU A 203 -3.90 10.29 -10.39
N ARG A 204 -3.97 10.64 -9.10
CA ARG A 204 -2.89 11.36 -8.37
C ARG A 204 -2.05 10.45 -7.48
N SER A 205 -2.60 9.30 -7.11
CA SER A 205 -1.93 8.23 -6.38
C SER A 205 -2.27 6.90 -7.05
N HIS A 206 -1.55 5.85 -6.68
CA HIS A 206 -1.75 4.51 -7.21
C HIS A 206 -1.94 3.51 -6.05
N PRO A 207 -2.66 2.39 -6.27
CA PRO A 207 -2.59 1.25 -5.38
C PRO A 207 -1.35 0.40 -5.69
N GLU A 208 -1.16 -0.71 -4.99
CA GLU A 208 -0.23 -1.75 -5.44
C GLU A 208 -0.79 -2.53 -6.62
N LEU A 209 0.11 -2.92 -7.52
CA LEU A 209 -0.23 -3.61 -8.75
C LEU A 209 -0.30 -5.14 -8.53
N PRO A 210 -1.17 -5.85 -9.26
CA PRO A 210 -1.20 -7.31 -9.26
C PRO A 210 0.14 -7.92 -9.66
N MET A 211 0.55 -9.01 -9.00
CA MET A 211 1.87 -9.64 -9.22
C MET A 211 1.99 -10.36 -10.58
N ASP A 212 0.88 -10.65 -11.23
CA ASP A 212 0.78 -11.29 -12.55
C ASP A 212 0.68 -10.28 -13.72
N LEU A 213 0.74 -8.98 -13.42
CA LEU A 213 0.69 -7.91 -14.41
C LEU A 213 1.91 -7.93 -15.33
N THR A 214 1.68 -8.13 -16.62
CA THR A 214 2.71 -8.15 -17.67
C THR A 214 2.76 -6.84 -18.47
N THR A 215 1.61 -6.21 -18.72
CA THR A 215 1.47 -4.99 -19.50
C THR A 215 0.69 -3.96 -18.71
N PHE A 216 1.28 -2.78 -18.50
CA PHE A 216 0.66 -1.72 -17.73
C PHE A 216 0.69 -0.39 -18.50
N ASP A 217 -0.48 0.20 -18.72
CA ASP A 217 -0.61 1.57 -19.22
C ASP A 217 -1.14 2.47 -18.11
N VAL A 218 -0.39 3.53 -17.80
CA VAL A 218 -0.77 4.55 -16.82
C VAL A 218 -0.66 5.97 -17.39
N GLY A 219 -0.67 6.10 -18.72
CA GLY A 219 -0.63 7.37 -19.42
C GLY A 219 -1.78 8.32 -19.05
N ALA A 220 -1.63 9.61 -19.32
CA ALA A 220 -2.60 10.68 -19.13
C ALA A 220 -3.17 10.78 -17.70
N ASN A 221 -2.42 10.35 -16.69
CA ASN A 221 -2.77 10.53 -15.28
C ASN A 221 -2.18 11.83 -14.69
N ARG A 222 -1.99 11.90 -13.38
CA ARG A 222 -1.30 12.99 -12.67
C ARG A 222 -0.43 12.42 -11.55
N LEU A 223 0.09 11.22 -11.79
CA LEU A 223 0.94 10.51 -10.83
C LEU A 223 2.27 11.23 -10.72
N THR A 224 2.67 11.55 -9.50
CA THR A 224 4.01 12.09 -9.19
C THR A 224 5.06 11.00 -9.05
N GLU A 225 4.60 9.76 -8.82
CA GLU A 225 5.42 8.58 -8.54
C GLU A 225 4.80 7.35 -9.21
N LEU A 226 5.64 6.39 -9.60
CA LEU A 226 5.18 5.07 -10.04
C LEU A 226 5.06 4.09 -8.88
N PRO A 227 4.11 3.14 -8.95
CA PRO A 227 4.08 1.99 -8.05
C PRO A 227 5.34 1.14 -8.18
N THR A 228 5.62 0.37 -7.14
CA THR A 228 6.50 -0.79 -7.25
C THR A 228 6.00 -1.68 -8.39
N LEU A 229 6.84 -1.87 -9.41
CA LEU A 229 6.47 -2.64 -10.59
C LEU A 229 6.66 -4.13 -10.33
N PRO A 230 5.69 -4.99 -10.67
CA PRO A 230 5.80 -6.42 -10.44
C PRO A 230 6.90 -7.03 -11.32
N VAL A 231 7.53 -8.09 -10.83
CA VAL A 231 8.66 -8.74 -11.53
C VAL A 231 8.28 -9.34 -12.88
N SER A 232 7.00 -9.66 -13.06
CA SER A 232 6.39 -10.18 -14.29
C SER A 232 6.18 -9.11 -15.35
N LEU A 233 6.26 -7.82 -14.99
CA LEU A 233 5.98 -6.71 -15.90
C LEU A 233 7.02 -6.66 -17.02
N THR A 234 6.53 -6.77 -18.25
CA THR A 234 7.34 -6.73 -19.47
C THR A 234 7.06 -5.49 -20.29
N THR A 235 5.96 -4.76 -20.09
CA THR A 235 5.62 -3.55 -20.87
C THR A 235 5.01 -2.51 -19.95
N LEU A 236 5.53 -1.28 -19.99
CA LEU A 236 5.03 -0.11 -19.26
C LEU A 236 4.85 1.05 -20.24
N ASP A 237 3.64 1.59 -20.31
CA ASP A 237 3.34 2.82 -21.04
C ASP A 237 3.00 3.95 -20.06
N THR A 238 3.64 5.10 -20.26
CA THR A 238 3.50 6.30 -19.44
C THR A 238 3.95 7.52 -20.24
N ASP A 239 3.14 8.56 -20.24
CA ASP A 239 3.36 9.85 -20.92
C ASP A 239 3.85 10.95 -19.96
N HIS A 240 4.01 10.64 -18.68
CA HIS A 240 4.46 11.57 -17.67
C HIS A 240 5.98 11.64 -17.60
N PRO A 241 6.59 12.83 -17.45
CA PRO A 241 7.97 12.96 -17.03
C PRO A 241 8.06 12.54 -15.57
N LEU A 242 8.17 11.23 -15.32
CA LEU A 242 8.29 10.68 -13.97
C LEU A 242 9.53 11.27 -13.31
N THR A 243 9.33 12.13 -12.31
CA THR A 243 10.41 12.75 -11.52
C THR A 243 11.15 11.72 -10.66
N HIS A 244 10.49 10.60 -10.34
CA HIS A 244 11.05 9.49 -9.59
C HIS A 244 10.65 8.16 -10.25
N LEU A 245 11.64 7.43 -10.77
CA LEU A 245 11.49 6.01 -11.07
C LEU A 245 11.71 5.19 -9.80
N PRO A 246 11.07 4.02 -9.67
CA PRO A 246 11.35 3.13 -8.55
C PRO A 246 12.84 2.75 -8.54
N PRO A 247 13.47 2.64 -7.36
CA PRO A 247 14.91 2.42 -7.22
C PRO A 247 15.37 1.09 -7.85
N SER A 248 14.46 0.14 -8.01
CA SER A 248 14.65 -1.11 -8.72
C SER A 248 13.60 -1.26 -9.82
N LEU A 249 14.05 -1.33 -11.07
CA LEU A 249 13.22 -1.80 -12.18
C LEU A 249 13.27 -3.33 -12.25
N PRO A 250 12.17 -4.03 -12.58
CA PRO A 250 12.18 -5.46 -12.81
C PRO A 250 13.25 -5.87 -13.83
N SER A 251 13.92 -6.99 -13.58
CA SER A 251 14.96 -7.52 -14.49
C SER A 251 14.41 -7.85 -15.89
N SER A 252 13.12 -8.20 -15.98
CA SER A 252 12.35 -8.33 -17.22
C SER A 252 12.30 -7.02 -18.02
N LEU A 253 12.02 -5.90 -17.35
CA LEU A 253 11.97 -4.56 -17.94
C LEU A 253 13.37 -4.05 -18.34
N GLN A 254 14.39 -4.33 -17.52
CA GLN A 254 15.79 -4.05 -17.87
C GLN A 254 16.20 -4.79 -19.14
N ARG A 255 15.92 -6.10 -19.20
CA ARG A 255 16.18 -6.93 -20.38
C ARG A 255 15.40 -6.42 -21.59
N LEU A 256 14.15 -6.00 -21.42
CA LEU A 256 13.36 -5.43 -22.51
C LEU A 256 13.99 -4.14 -23.05
N ARG A 257 14.36 -3.22 -22.16
CA ARG A 257 15.06 -1.98 -22.53
C ARG A 257 16.37 -2.28 -23.26
N GLU A 258 17.16 -3.25 -22.81
CA GLU A 258 18.39 -3.68 -23.49
C GLU A 258 18.12 -4.23 -24.89
N ILE A 259 17.10 -5.09 -25.04
CA ILE A 259 16.74 -5.70 -26.34
C ILE A 259 16.16 -4.65 -27.30
N THR A 260 15.32 -3.74 -26.83
CA THR A 260 14.69 -2.69 -27.68
C THR A 260 15.65 -1.54 -27.98
N SER A 261 16.75 -1.40 -27.23
CA SER A 261 17.83 -0.44 -27.49
C SER A 261 18.97 -1.03 -28.31
N ALA A 262 18.92 -2.32 -28.67
CA ALA A 262 19.98 -2.99 -29.42
C ALA A 262 20.01 -2.55 -30.90
N PRO A 263 21.21 -2.31 -31.48
CA PRO A 263 21.34 -1.96 -32.89
C PRO A 263 20.85 -3.13 -33.76
N GLY A 264 19.81 -2.89 -34.57
CA GLY A 264 19.19 -3.89 -35.45
C GLY A 264 17.82 -4.42 -34.99
N TYR A 265 17.32 -3.98 -33.83
CA TYR A 265 15.95 -4.30 -33.39
C TYR A 265 14.91 -3.73 -34.37
N SER A 266 14.01 -4.58 -34.86
CA SER A 266 12.95 -4.23 -35.84
C SER A 266 11.54 -4.58 -35.33
N GLY A 267 11.38 -4.77 -34.02
CA GLY A 267 10.10 -5.05 -33.37
C GLY A 267 9.33 -3.77 -33.00
N PRO A 268 8.17 -3.90 -32.33
CA PRO A 268 7.37 -2.74 -31.90
C PRO A 268 8.19 -1.79 -31.01
N GLN A 269 8.03 -0.48 -31.23
CA GLN A 269 8.73 0.55 -30.45
C GLN A 269 8.09 0.64 -29.06
N ILE A 270 8.91 0.45 -28.03
CA ILE A 270 8.50 0.60 -26.63
C ILE A 270 9.05 1.94 -26.15
N HIS A 271 8.14 2.89 -25.91
CA HIS A 271 8.48 4.25 -25.54
C HIS A 271 8.77 4.34 -24.04
N PHE A 272 10.05 4.29 -23.68
CA PHE A 272 10.50 4.68 -22.35
C PHE A 272 10.72 6.20 -22.32
N SER A 273 9.68 6.97 -22.02
CA SER A 273 9.83 8.41 -21.78
C SER A 273 10.36 8.65 -20.36
N ILE A 274 11.67 8.51 -20.17
CA ILE A 274 12.36 9.40 -19.24
C ILE A 274 12.45 10.72 -20.00
N ALA A 275 11.81 11.77 -19.47
CA ALA A 275 12.24 13.11 -19.82
C ALA A 275 13.72 13.18 -19.42
N SER A 276 14.62 13.00 -20.39
CA SER A 276 16.02 13.27 -20.19
C SER A 276 16.07 14.72 -19.72
N HIS A 277 16.67 14.90 -18.55
CA HIS A 277 17.10 16.17 -18.04
C HIS A 277 18.27 16.72 -18.90
N ASP A 278 18.18 16.62 -20.23
CA ASP A 278 19.10 17.23 -21.19
C ASP A 278 18.67 18.64 -21.58
N ALA A 279 17.93 19.31 -20.69
CA ALA A 279 17.89 20.77 -20.61
C ALA A 279 18.73 21.34 -19.46
N VAL A 280 19.54 20.53 -18.77
CA VAL A 280 20.40 21.01 -17.67
C VAL A 280 21.89 20.79 -17.90
N ASN A 281 22.30 20.38 -19.10
CA ASN A 281 23.72 20.31 -19.45
C ASN A 281 24.08 20.94 -20.81
N ALA A 282 23.48 22.09 -21.12
CA ALA A 282 24.27 23.10 -21.81
C ALA A 282 25.28 23.61 -20.79
N ALA A 283 26.51 23.08 -20.84
CA ALA A 283 27.63 23.58 -20.06
C ALA A 283 27.58 25.11 -20.08
N ALA A 284 27.40 25.71 -18.91
CA ALA A 284 27.50 27.15 -18.72
C ALA A 284 28.95 27.52 -19.06
N ARG A 285 29.19 27.81 -20.34
CA ARG A 285 30.46 28.32 -20.84
C ARG A 285 30.72 29.68 -20.19
N PRO A 286 31.96 29.99 -19.80
CA PRO A 286 32.29 31.24 -19.13
C PRO A 286 31.75 32.44 -19.90
N LEU A 287 31.19 33.43 -19.19
CA LEU A 287 30.56 34.61 -19.81
C LEU A 287 31.48 35.32 -20.83
N HIS A 288 32.81 35.25 -20.64
CA HIS A 288 33.79 35.83 -21.56
C HIS A 288 33.92 35.09 -22.91
N GLU A 289 33.63 33.79 -22.99
CA GLU A 289 33.57 33.05 -24.26
C GLU A 289 32.27 33.31 -25.02
N ALA A 290 31.14 33.34 -24.30
CA ALA A 290 29.83 33.64 -24.89
C ALA A 290 29.73 35.06 -25.47
N VAL A 291 30.39 36.04 -24.83
CA VAL A 291 30.47 37.42 -25.33
C VAL A 291 31.38 37.53 -26.55
N ARG A 292 32.48 36.76 -26.60
CA ARG A 292 33.42 36.79 -27.73
C ARG A 292 32.81 36.25 -29.02
N ASP A 293 32.02 35.17 -28.93
CA ASP A 293 31.34 34.58 -30.09
C ASP A 293 30.13 35.42 -30.55
N GLY A 294 29.51 36.19 -29.64
CA GLY A 294 28.46 37.15 -29.97
C GLY A 294 28.97 38.31 -30.83
N PHE A 295 30.14 38.86 -30.51
CA PHE A 295 30.74 39.96 -31.28
C PHE A 295 31.41 39.50 -32.60
N ALA A 296 31.91 38.26 -32.67
CA ALA A 296 32.54 37.74 -33.89
C ALA A 296 31.53 37.45 -35.03
N ASN A 297 30.27 37.17 -34.69
CA ASN A 297 29.22 36.92 -35.67
C ASN A 297 28.61 38.19 -36.27
N ASP A 298 28.68 39.33 -35.57
CA ASP A 298 28.20 40.62 -36.11
C ASP A 298 29.18 41.21 -37.16
N GLU A 299 30.49 40.95 -37.04
CA GLU A 299 31.47 41.43 -38.03
C GLU A 299 31.49 40.60 -39.33
N GLN A 300 30.98 39.35 -39.33
CA GLN A 300 30.85 38.56 -40.57
C GLN A 300 29.51 38.82 -41.30
N ALA A 301 28.50 39.33 -40.61
CA ALA A 301 27.21 39.69 -41.21
C ALA A 301 27.21 41.06 -41.92
N GLN A 302 28.24 41.91 -41.71
CA GLN A 302 28.33 43.25 -42.32
C GLN A 302 29.29 43.38 -43.51
N VAL A 303 29.95 42.31 -43.97
CA VAL A 303 30.90 42.37 -45.12
C VAL A 303 30.31 41.82 -46.42
N HIS A 304 29.00 41.54 -46.50
CA HIS A 304 28.32 41.12 -47.75
C HIS A 304 27.11 42.01 -48.12
N GLN A 305 27.17 43.32 -47.83
CA GLN A 305 26.37 44.34 -48.52
C GLN A 305 27.25 45.50 -48.98
#